data_AF-A0A3L6JJP1-F1
#
_entry.id   AF-A0A3L6JJP1-F1
#
_cell.length_a   1.000
_cell.length_b   1.000
_cell.length_c   1.000
_cell.angle_alpha   90.00
_cell.angle_beta   90.00
_cell.angle_gamma   90.00
#
_symmetry.space_group_name_H-M   'P 1'
#
loop_
_entity.id
_entity.type
_entity.pdbx_description
1 polymer ?
#
loop_
_entity_poly.entity_id
_entity_poly.type
_entity_poly.pdbx_seq_one_letter_code
_entity_poly.pdbx_strand_id
1 'polypeptide(L)'
;MPTLEDIQKDTKGASECIETIPQMYRGGFIRQKEDYSLNAKALERLKVICEDYTCVILYADWCGDSRKALPVLALIEEETGKKIPALGGMTKPPYGSKSLWAVPPSPPEVETFKITSSPTILIFNKVGEEIGRIRTRQRMTPTIEEEIVKIIDDSKKRK
;
A
#
# COMPACT_ATOMS: atom_id res chain seq x y z
N MET A 1 -8.41 -18.47 -0.40
CA MET A 1 -7.68 -17.29 -0.91
C MET A 1 -7.02 -16.64 0.29
N PRO A 2 -5.84 -16.02 0.16
CA PRO A 2 -5.25 -15.30 1.28
C PRO A 2 -6.16 -14.15 1.74
N THR A 3 -6.18 -13.89 3.03
CA THR A 3 -7.03 -12.89 3.68
C THR A 3 -6.19 -11.90 4.48
N LEU A 4 -6.83 -10.87 5.04
CA LEU A 4 -6.17 -9.90 5.91
C LEU A 4 -5.47 -10.56 7.12
N GLU A 5 -5.91 -11.73 7.57
CA GLU A 5 -5.29 -12.46 8.69
C GLU A 5 -3.90 -13.02 8.35
N ASP A 6 -3.59 -13.18 7.06
CA ASP A 6 -2.27 -13.61 6.58
C ASP A 6 -1.21 -12.48 6.62
N ILE A 7 -1.61 -11.25 6.99
CA ILE A 7 -0.70 -10.13 7.23
C ILE A 7 -0.16 -10.20 8.66
N GLN A 8 1.16 -10.06 8.84
CA GLN A 8 1.78 -10.01 10.17
C GLN A 8 1.13 -8.95 11.09
N LYS A 9 0.71 -9.37 12.29
CA LYS A 9 -0.07 -8.54 13.23
C LYS A 9 0.72 -7.34 13.79
N ASP A 10 2.04 -7.44 13.83
CA ASP A 10 2.98 -6.43 14.30
C ASP A 10 3.49 -5.51 13.18
N THR A 11 2.90 -5.59 11.98
CA THR A 11 3.26 -4.71 10.84
C THR A 11 3.09 -3.25 11.22
N LYS A 12 4.06 -2.41 10.85
CA LYS A 12 4.06 -0.96 11.09
C LYS A 12 3.03 -0.22 10.23
N GLY A 13 2.66 0.97 10.67
CA GLY A 13 1.86 1.90 9.86
C GLY A 13 2.68 2.48 8.69
N ALA A 14 2.03 3.01 7.68
CA ALA A 14 2.68 3.66 6.55
C ALA A 14 3.46 4.91 7.00
N SER A 15 2.93 5.69 7.93
CA SER A 15 3.60 6.86 8.53
C SER A 15 4.87 6.47 9.27
N GLU A 16 4.80 5.48 10.17
CA GLU A 16 5.95 4.95 10.92
C GLU A 16 7.02 4.35 9.97
N CYS A 17 6.58 3.65 8.93
CA CYS A 17 7.48 3.05 7.96
C CYS A 17 8.41 4.07 7.30
N ILE A 18 7.92 5.26 6.95
CA ILE A 18 8.74 6.32 6.32
C ILE A 18 9.95 6.68 7.19
N GLU A 19 9.78 6.73 8.51
CA GLU A 19 10.87 7.04 9.45
C GLU A 19 11.91 5.93 9.54
N THR A 20 11.53 4.70 9.22
CA THR A 20 12.42 3.53 9.28
C THR A 20 13.13 3.22 7.96
N ILE A 21 12.74 3.85 6.85
CA ILE A 21 13.37 3.67 5.54
C ILE A 21 14.88 4.01 5.64
N PRO A 22 15.78 3.22 5.01
CA PRO A 22 17.21 3.53 4.99
C PRO A 22 17.50 4.96 4.53
N GLN A 23 18.45 5.63 5.19
CA GLN A 23 18.75 7.05 4.95
C GLN A 23 18.97 7.40 3.47
N MET A 24 19.60 6.49 2.72
CA MET A 24 19.86 6.66 1.28
C MET A 24 18.60 6.80 0.41
N TYR A 25 17.44 6.32 0.87
CA TYR A 25 16.16 6.39 0.14
C TYR A 25 15.17 7.35 0.78
N ARG A 26 15.29 7.58 2.09
CA ARG A 26 14.29 8.28 2.92
C ARG A 26 13.94 9.69 2.42
N GLY A 27 14.92 10.47 1.98
CA GLY A 27 14.68 11.86 1.59
C GLY A 27 13.62 12.04 0.51
N GLY A 28 13.54 11.10 -0.44
CA GLY A 28 12.51 11.13 -1.49
C GLY A 28 11.09 10.86 -0.98
N PHE A 29 10.94 10.02 0.05
CA PHE A 29 9.65 9.75 0.68
C PHE A 29 9.17 10.94 1.52
N ILE A 30 10.06 11.52 2.32
CA ILE A 30 9.75 12.70 3.17
C ILE A 30 9.30 13.86 2.29
N ARG A 31 10.09 14.21 1.28
CA ARG A 31 9.77 15.32 0.38
C ARG A 31 8.42 15.11 -0.32
N GLN A 32 8.15 13.90 -0.81
CA GLN A 32 6.86 13.61 -1.43
C GLN A 32 5.70 13.74 -0.44
N LYS A 33 5.90 13.38 0.83
CA LYS A 33 4.89 13.55 1.88
C LYS A 33 4.59 15.03 2.13
N GLU A 34 5.63 15.86 2.19
CA GLU A 34 5.51 17.31 2.43
C GLU A 34 4.89 18.04 1.24
N ASP A 35 5.25 17.66 0.01
CA ASP A 35 4.81 18.33 -1.22
C ASP A 35 3.40 17.88 -1.67
N TYR A 36 2.91 16.73 -1.23
CA TYR A 36 1.65 16.16 -1.71
C TYR A 36 0.43 16.65 -0.92
N SER A 37 -0.58 17.14 -1.64
CA SER A 37 -1.89 17.48 -1.08
C SER A 37 -2.93 16.44 -1.50
N LEU A 38 -3.59 15.81 -0.52
CA LEU A 38 -4.66 14.84 -0.77
C LEU A 38 -5.85 15.49 -1.49
N ASN A 39 -6.47 14.74 -2.40
CA ASN A 39 -7.75 15.14 -2.97
C ASN A 39 -8.83 15.13 -1.88
N ALA A 40 -9.30 16.34 -1.51
CA ALA A 40 -10.27 16.51 -0.42
C ALA A 40 -11.56 15.69 -0.63
N LYS A 41 -12.07 15.60 -1.86
CA LYS A 41 -13.30 14.83 -2.16
C LYS A 41 -13.09 13.33 -1.95
N ALA A 42 -11.95 12.80 -2.38
CA ALA A 42 -11.59 11.41 -2.15
C ALA A 42 -11.36 11.14 -0.65
N LEU A 43 -10.70 12.05 0.05
CA LEU A 43 -10.43 11.94 1.48
C LEU A 43 -11.72 11.90 2.31
N GLU A 44 -12.66 12.80 2.06
CA GLU A 44 -13.96 12.79 2.75
C GLU A 44 -14.70 11.46 2.50
N ARG A 45 -14.62 10.93 1.28
CA ARG A 45 -15.20 9.62 0.98
C ARG A 45 -14.48 8.48 1.70
N LEU A 46 -13.15 8.54 1.79
CA LEU A 46 -12.34 7.58 2.55
C LEU A 46 -12.68 7.59 4.04
N LYS A 47 -12.83 8.77 4.66
CA LYS A 47 -13.23 8.92 6.07
C LYS A 47 -14.56 8.22 6.39
N VAL A 48 -15.50 8.20 5.44
CA VAL A 48 -16.80 7.51 5.60
C VAL A 48 -16.68 5.99 5.48
N ILE A 49 -15.79 5.48 4.62
CA ILE A 49 -15.71 4.05 4.31
C ILE A 49 -14.59 3.31 5.05
N CYS A 50 -13.62 4.02 5.64
CA CYS A 50 -12.44 3.41 6.25
C CYS A 50 -12.71 2.49 7.46
N GLU A 51 -13.94 2.48 7.99
CA GLU A 51 -14.32 1.56 9.07
C GLU A 51 -14.56 0.12 8.59
N ASP A 52 -14.93 -0.06 7.32
CA ASP A 52 -15.30 -1.35 6.75
C ASP A 52 -14.24 -1.90 5.79
N TYR A 53 -13.14 -1.19 5.58
CA TYR A 53 -12.08 -1.57 4.65
C TYR A 53 -10.70 -1.32 5.23
N THR A 54 -9.74 -2.18 4.87
CA THR A 54 -8.34 -2.06 5.27
C THR A 54 -7.46 -2.04 4.04
N CYS A 55 -6.60 -1.04 3.94
CA CYS A 55 -5.56 -0.98 2.92
C CYS A 55 -4.24 -1.50 3.48
N VAL A 56 -3.50 -2.26 2.69
CA VAL A 56 -2.16 -2.75 3.04
C VAL A 56 -1.22 -2.46 1.88
N ILE A 57 -0.02 -1.95 2.14
CA ILE A 57 0.98 -1.70 1.09
C ILE A 57 2.19 -2.61 1.25
N LEU A 58 2.59 -3.26 0.16
CA LEU A 58 3.90 -3.90 0.04
C LEU A 58 4.80 -3.06 -0.86
N TYR A 59 6.03 -2.78 -0.42
CA TYR A 59 6.91 -1.89 -1.15
C TYR A 59 8.41 -2.23 -0.98
N ALA A 60 9.19 -1.80 -1.97
CA ALA A 60 10.65 -1.81 -1.95
C ALA A 60 11.18 -0.40 -1.74
N ASP A 61 12.10 -0.21 -0.80
CA ASP A 61 12.62 1.12 -0.41
C ASP A 61 13.31 1.85 -1.58
N TRP A 62 13.96 1.08 -2.46
CA TRP A 62 14.68 1.60 -3.63
C TRP A 62 13.75 1.94 -4.81
N CYS A 63 12.46 1.59 -4.76
CA CYS A 63 11.53 1.77 -5.87
C CYS A 63 11.01 3.21 -5.99
N GLY A 64 11.11 3.79 -7.19
CA GLY A 64 10.63 5.15 -7.46
C GLY A 64 9.11 5.29 -7.36
N ASP A 65 8.34 4.27 -7.72
CA ASP A 65 6.88 4.30 -7.57
C ASP A 65 6.45 4.16 -6.11
N SER A 66 7.23 3.43 -5.29
CA SER A 66 6.99 3.33 -3.85
C SER A 66 7.15 4.67 -3.16
N ARG A 67 8.13 5.48 -3.59
CA ARG A 67 8.31 6.88 -3.15
C ARG A 67 7.10 7.76 -3.42
N LYS A 68 6.27 7.41 -4.42
CA LYS A 68 5.05 8.16 -4.75
C LYS A 68 3.84 7.64 -3.97
N ALA A 69 3.76 6.33 -3.73
CA ALA A 69 2.58 5.72 -3.12
C ALA A 69 2.59 5.74 -1.59
N LEU A 70 3.69 5.35 -0.95
CA LEU A 70 3.74 5.22 0.51
C LEU A 70 3.47 6.56 1.22
N PRO A 71 4.01 7.72 0.78
CA PRO A 71 3.69 9.00 1.40
C PRO A 71 2.22 9.39 1.32
N VAL A 72 1.54 9.07 0.22
CA VAL A 72 0.10 9.31 0.07
C VAL A 72 -0.67 8.47 1.08
N LEU A 73 -0.31 7.20 1.26
CA LEU A 73 -0.93 6.35 2.26
C LEU A 73 -0.65 6.82 3.70
N ALA A 74 0.56 7.30 3.98
CA ALA A 74 0.88 7.88 5.29
C ALA A 74 0.01 9.11 5.60
N LEU A 75 -0.23 9.99 4.62
CA LEU A 75 -1.14 11.13 4.80
C LEU A 75 -2.59 10.69 5.02
N ILE A 76 -3.05 9.66 4.30
CA ILE A 76 -4.40 9.09 4.52
C ILE A 76 -4.50 8.49 5.93
N GLU A 77 -3.48 7.75 6.38
CA GLU A 77 -3.41 7.20 7.73
C GLU A 77 -3.49 8.30 8.80
N GLU A 78 -2.79 9.41 8.61
CA GLU A 78 -2.82 10.58 9.51
C GLU A 78 -4.19 11.26 9.54
N GLU A 79 -4.79 11.47 8.37
CA GLU A 79 -6.08 12.17 8.25
C GLU A 79 -7.28 11.32 8.70
N THR A 80 -7.20 10.00 8.54
CA THR A 80 -8.29 9.08 8.92
C THR A 80 -8.11 8.48 10.31
N GLY A 81 -6.89 8.56 10.87
CA GLY A 81 -6.51 7.87 12.11
C GLY A 81 -6.56 6.34 12.01
N LYS A 82 -6.69 5.78 10.80
CA LYS A 82 -6.74 4.34 10.57
C LYS A 82 -5.38 3.85 10.12
N LYS A 83 -4.81 2.92 10.89
CA LYS A 83 -3.54 2.29 10.58
C LYS A 83 -3.59 1.63 9.20
N ILE A 84 -2.61 1.94 8.35
CA ILE A 84 -2.42 1.29 7.05
C ILE A 84 -1.16 0.42 7.16
N PRO A 85 -1.29 -0.91 7.32
CA PRO A 85 -0.13 -1.79 7.41
C PRO A 85 0.77 -1.65 6.18
N ALA A 86 2.06 -1.42 6.44
CA ALA A 86 3.07 -1.23 5.42
C ALA A 86 4.21 -2.24 5.59
N LEU A 87 4.42 -3.06 4.55
CA LEU A 87 5.40 -4.13 4.48
C LEU A 87 6.53 -3.71 3.53
N GLY A 88 7.64 -3.25 4.11
CA GLY A 88 8.84 -2.82 3.40
C GLY A 88 9.84 -3.96 3.13
N GLY A 89 11.07 -3.61 2.75
CA GLY A 89 12.19 -4.57 2.67
C GLY A 89 12.19 -5.48 1.43
N MET A 90 11.28 -5.26 0.47
CA MET A 90 11.25 -6.06 -0.76
C MET A 90 12.56 -5.95 -1.56
N THR A 91 13.13 -7.10 -1.92
CA THR A 91 14.43 -7.20 -2.57
C THR A 91 14.37 -8.08 -3.81
N LYS A 92 15.08 -7.69 -4.87
CA LYS A 92 15.18 -8.50 -6.10
C LYS A 92 16.00 -9.76 -5.85
N PRO A 93 15.66 -10.89 -6.49
CA PRO A 93 16.47 -12.09 -6.40
C PRO A 93 17.77 -11.94 -7.21
N PRO A 94 18.73 -12.87 -7.00
CA PRO A 94 19.95 -12.91 -7.78
C PRO A 94 19.66 -12.92 -9.29
N TYR A 95 20.58 -12.34 -10.07
CA TYR A 95 20.46 -12.27 -11.52
C TYR A 95 20.25 -13.67 -12.12
N GLY A 96 19.30 -13.81 -13.04
CA GLY A 96 18.93 -15.08 -13.67
C GLY A 96 17.89 -15.92 -12.90
N SER A 97 17.45 -15.48 -11.71
CA SER A 97 16.34 -16.12 -11.02
C SER A 97 15.02 -16.01 -11.79
N LYS A 98 14.19 -17.05 -11.72
CA LYS A 98 12.81 -17.05 -12.24
C LYS A 98 11.81 -16.36 -11.30
N SER A 99 12.19 -16.18 -10.04
CA SER A 99 11.37 -15.48 -9.05
C SER A 99 11.41 -13.97 -9.28
N LEU A 100 10.35 -13.26 -8.90
CA LEU A 100 10.31 -11.79 -8.96
C LEU A 100 10.93 -11.13 -7.72
N TRP A 101 10.93 -11.84 -6.60
CA TRP A 101 11.40 -11.36 -5.29
C TRP A 101 12.23 -12.44 -4.59
N ALA A 102 13.19 -12.02 -3.78
CA ALA A 102 13.92 -12.90 -2.87
C ALA A 102 13.16 -12.98 -1.54
N VAL A 103 12.71 -14.17 -1.15
CA VAL A 103 12.01 -14.42 0.12
C VAL A 103 12.76 -15.53 0.86
N PRO A 104 13.55 -15.23 1.92
CA PRO A 104 13.97 -13.91 2.41
C PRO A 104 14.95 -13.18 1.46
N PRO A 105 15.19 -11.85 1.62
CA PRO A 105 14.81 -10.99 2.75
C PRO A 105 13.47 -10.25 2.59
N SER A 106 12.73 -10.43 1.49
CA SER A 106 11.41 -9.81 1.34
C SER A 106 10.39 -10.46 2.28
N PRO A 107 9.30 -9.75 2.64
CA PRO A 107 8.23 -10.30 3.48
C PRO A 107 7.58 -11.55 2.86
N PRO A 108 7.20 -12.57 3.65
CA PRO A 108 6.53 -13.76 3.15
C PRO A 108 5.20 -13.46 2.44
N GLU A 109 4.54 -12.35 2.79
CA GLU A 109 3.32 -11.85 2.16
C GLU A 109 3.49 -11.63 0.65
N VAL A 110 4.71 -11.39 0.19
CA VAL A 110 5.01 -11.30 -1.25
C VAL A 110 4.62 -12.58 -1.99
N GLU A 111 4.89 -13.75 -1.42
CA GLU A 111 4.48 -15.04 -1.98
C GLU A 111 3.00 -15.32 -1.71
N THR A 112 2.55 -15.11 -0.46
CA THR A 112 1.16 -15.36 -0.04
C THR A 112 0.16 -14.62 -0.92
N PHE A 113 0.39 -13.33 -1.18
CA PHE A 113 -0.48 -12.48 -1.98
C PHE A 113 -0.08 -12.41 -3.46
N LYS A 114 0.91 -13.21 -3.88
CA LYS A 114 1.42 -13.31 -5.26
C LYS A 114 1.77 -11.94 -5.83
N ILE A 115 2.55 -11.17 -5.08
CA ILE A 115 2.96 -9.81 -5.44
C ILE A 115 3.97 -9.87 -6.58
N THR A 116 3.68 -9.17 -7.67
CA THR A 116 4.52 -9.14 -8.88
C THR A 116 5.18 -7.78 -9.12
N SER A 117 4.82 -6.77 -8.33
CA SER A 117 5.21 -5.37 -8.54
C SER A 117 5.40 -4.65 -7.21
N SER A 118 6.28 -3.65 -7.20
CA SER A 118 6.44 -2.69 -6.11
C SER A 118 6.08 -1.29 -6.61
N PRO A 119 5.30 -0.50 -5.86
CA PRO A 119 4.49 -0.91 -4.71
C PRO A 119 3.27 -1.74 -5.18
N THR A 120 2.66 -2.48 -4.26
CA THR A 120 1.30 -3.03 -4.45
C THR A 120 0.45 -2.68 -3.24
N ILE A 121 -0.70 -2.06 -3.48
CA ILE A 121 -1.67 -1.69 -2.44
C ILE A 121 -2.82 -2.69 -2.53
N LEU A 122 -3.01 -3.50 -1.50
CA LEU A 122 -4.11 -4.44 -1.34
C LEU A 122 -5.24 -3.77 -0.58
N ILE A 123 -6.49 -4.03 -0.97
CA ILE A 123 -7.69 -3.48 -0.35
C ILE A 123 -8.58 -4.64 0.09
N PHE A 124 -8.81 -4.72 1.39
CA PHE A 124 -9.61 -5.76 2.03
C PHE A 124 -10.93 -5.19 2.53
N ASN A 125 -11.98 -6.02 2.47
CA ASN A 125 -13.25 -5.73 3.15
C ASN A 125 -13.19 -6.09 4.64
N LYS A 126 -14.25 -5.79 5.38
CA LYS A 126 -14.40 -6.08 6.81
C LYS A 126 -14.27 -7.56 7.19
N VAL A 127 -14.56 -8.48 6.26
CA VAL A 127 -14.43 -9.93 6.45
C VAL A 127 -13.00 -10.40 6.18
N GLY A 128 -12.12 -9.51 5.73
CA GLY A 128 -10.72 -9.80 5.43
C GLY A 128 -10.49 -10.31 4.00
N GLU A 129 -11.49 -10.28 3.13
CA GLU A 129 -11.34 -10.69 1.73
C GLU A 129 -10.79 -9.54 0.88
N GLU A 130 -9.84 -9.85 -0.01
CA GLU A 130 -9.33 -8.88 -0.97
C GLU A 130 -10.40 -8.54 -2.02
N ILE A 131 -10.82 -7.28 -2.06
CA ILE A 131 -11.79 -6.77 -3.06
C ILE A 131 -11.11 -6.12 -4.27
N GLY A 132 -9.83 -5.80 -4.14
CA GLY A 132 -9.03 -5.25 -5.24
C GLY A 132 -7.63 -4.83 -4.80
N ARG A 133 -6.83 -4.41 -5.77
CA ARG A 133 -5.47 -3.92 -5.55
C ARG A 133 -5.00 -2.94 -6.61
N ILE A 134 -4.09 -2.05 -6.23
CA ILE A 134 -3.37 -1.14 -7.13
C ILE A 134 -1.96 -1.71 -7.33
N ARG A 135 -1.57 -1.94 -8.58
CA ARG A 135 -0.24 -2.47 -8.94
C ARG A 135 0.63 -1.35 -9.51
N THR A 136 1.73 -1.03 -8.84
CA THR A 136 2.69 0.02 -9.18
C THR A 136 2.14 1.44 -9.04
N ARG A 137 1.05 1.76 -9.75
CA ARG A 137 0.42 3.08 -9.80
C ARG A 137 -1.07 2.96 -10.09
N GLN A 138 -1.81 4.02 -9.78
CA GLN A 138 -3.19 4.23 -10.19
C GLN A 138 -3.31 4.18 -11.73
N ARG A 139 -4.38 3.54 -12.22
CA ARG A 139 -4.68 3.35 -13.66
C ARG A 139 -6.05 3.87 -14.07
N MET A 140 -7.00 3.99 -13.14
CA MET A 140 -8.38 4.36 -13.41
C MET A 140 -8.68 5.81 -13.05
N THR A 141 -7.91 6.39 -12.13
CA THR A 141 -8.10 7.75 -11.63
C THR A 141 -6.79 8.53 -11.60
N PRO A 142 -6.84 9.87 -11.51
CA PRO A 142 -5.64 10.70 -11.41
C PRO A 142 -4.80 10.45 -10.16
N THR A 143 -5.43 10.20 -9.00
CA THR A 143 -4.72 9.98 -7.73
C THR A 143 -4.95 8.60 -7.13
N ILE A 144 -4.11 8.23 -6.15
CA ILE A 144 -4.17 6.93 -5.46
C ILE A 144 -5.40 6.85 -4.56
N GLU A 145 -5.69 7.91 -3.80
CA GLU A 145 -6.86 7.99 -2.94
C GLU A 145 -8.17 7.86 -3.73
N GLU A 146 -8.24 8.47 -4.92
CA GLU A 146 -9.39 8.32 -5.82
C GLU A 146 -9.53 6.87 -6.31
N GLU A 147 -8.42 6.18 -6.58
CA GLU A 147 -8.45 4.80 -7.07
C GLU A 147 -8.91 3.84 -5.99
N ILE A 148 -8.46 4.03 -4.74
CA ILE A 148 -8.91 3.25 -3.58
C ILE A 148 -10.43 3.39 -3.42
N VAL A 149 -10.94 4.63 -3.43
CA VAL A 149 -12.39 4.90 -3.35
C VAL A 149 -13.13 4.21 -4.49
N LYS A 150 -12.62 4.33 -5.73
CA LYS A 150 -13.25 3.72 -6.90
C LYS A 150 -13.32 2.20 -6.79
N ILE A 151 -12.24 1.54 -6.35
CA ILE A 151 -12.21 0.09 -6.16
C ILE A 151 -13.26 -0.32 -5.11
N ILE A 152 -13.33 0.39 -3.99
CA ILE A 152 -14.31 0.11 -2.93
C ILE A 152 -15.74 0.29 -3.45
N ASP A 153 -16.05 1.42 -4.08
CA ASP A 153 -17.40 1.71 -4.58
C ASP A 153 -17.82 0.73 -5.69
N ASP A 154 -16.92 0.34 -6.59
CA ASP A 154 -17.23 -0.65 -7.63
C ASP A 154 -17.40 -2.06 -7.06
N SER A 155 -16.75 -2.40 -5.93
CA SER A 155 -16.97 -3.67 -5.24
C SER A 155 -18.39 -3.78 -4.63
N LYS A 156 -18.95 -2.66 -4.16
CA LYS A 156 -20.31 -2.59 -3.59
C LYS A 156 -21.40 -2.80 -4.62
N LYS A 157 -21.17 -2.38 -5.87
CA LYS A 157 -22.14 -2.54 -6.98
C LYS A 157 -22.24 -3.97 -7.52
N ARG A 158 -21.27 -4.83 -7.19
CA ARG A 158 -21.20 -6.23 -7.66
C ARG A 158 -21.87 -7.21 -6.68
N LYS A 159 -22.32 -6.73 -5.52
CA LYS A 159 -23.16 -7.47 -4.58
C LYS A 159 -24.62 -7.16 -4.86
#